data_AF-A0A9X6AIH3-F1
#
_entry.id   AF-A0A9X6AIH3-F1
#
_cell.length_a   1.000
_cell.length_b   1.000
_cell.length_c   1.000
_cell.angle_alpha   90.00
_cell.angle_beta   90.00
_cell.angle_gamma   90.00
#
_symmetry.space_group_name_H-M   'P 1'
#
loop_
_entity.id
_entity.type
_entity.pdbx_description
1 polymer ?
#
loop_
_entity_poly.entity_id
_entity_poly.type
_entity_poly.pdbx_seq_one_letter_code
_entity_poly.pdbx_strand_id
1 'polypeptide(L)' 'MGETVGENVLAAERFEEHRSHLRAVAYRMLGSLSEADDALQEAWLRVGRTDTSGVENLAGWLTTVVA' A
#
# COMPACT_ATOMS: atom_id res chain seq x y z
N MET A 1 16.09 -1.00 -22.71
CA MET A 1 14.86 -0.37 -22.20
C MET A 1 14.03 -1.46 -21.55
N GLY A 2 14.36 -1.83 -20.30
CA GLY A 2 13.84 -3.05 -19.66
C GLY A 2 14.13 -3.10 -18.16
N GLU A 3 14.03 -1.96 -17.47
CA GLU A 3 14.48 -1.82 -16.08
C GLU A 3 13.32 -1.74 -15.05
N THR A 4 12.07 -1.55 -15.48
CA THR A 4 10.94 -1.26 -14.57
C THR A 4 10.29 -2.48 -13.88
N VAL A 5 10.62 -3.71 -14.30
CA VAL A 5 9.99 -4.92 -13.73
C VAL A 5 10.59 -5.29 -12.37
N GLY A 6 11.87 -5.01 -12.12
CA GLY A 6 12.54 -5.37 -10.87
C GLY A 6 12.15 -4.50 -9.67
N GLU A 7 11.86 -3.22 -9.93
CA GLU A 7 11.56 -2.21 -8.90
C GLU A 7 10.17 -2.45 -8.29
N ASN A 8 9.20 -2.80 -9.13
CA ASN A 8 7.85 -3.16 -8.72
C ASN A 8 7.80 -4.46 -7.89
N VAL A 9 8.65 -5.45 -8.21
CA VAL A 9 8.72 -6.70 -7.44
C VAL A 9 9.24 -6.44 -6.03
N LEU A 10 10.30 -5.65 -5.88
CA LEU A 10 10.83 -5.26 -4.56
C LEU A 10 9.81 -4.45 -3.74
N ALA A 11 9.06 -3.57 -4.39
CA ALA A 11 8.00 -2.81 -3.73
C ALA A 11 6.83 -3.70 -3.29
N ALA A 12 6.45 -4.68 -4.11
CA ALA A 12 5.42 -5.66 -3.78
C ALA A 12 5.83 -6.56 -2.60
N GLU A 13 7.07 -7.05 -2.55
CA GLU A 13 7.56 -7.85 -1.43
C GLU A 13 7.56 -7.06 -0.12
N ARG A 14 8.06 -5.82 -0.13
CA ARG A 14 7.98 -4.94 1.04
C ARG A 14 6.55 -4.65 1.47
N PHE A 15 5.64 -4.46 0.51
CA PHE A 15 4.23 -4.24 0.80
C PHE A 15 3.60 -5.49 1.45
N GLU A 16 3.91 -6.69 0.96
CA GLU A 16 3.47 -7.94 1.57
C GLU A 16 3.98 -8.09 3.01
N GLU A 17 5.25 -7.76 3.27
CA GLU A 17 5.80 -7.77 4.64
C GLU A 17 5.04 -6.82 5.58
N HIS A 18 4.57 -5.68 5.06
CA HIS A 18 3.87 -4.66 5.85
C HIS A 18 2.34 -4.81 5.79
N ARG A 19 1.81 -5.77 5.02
CA ARG A 19 0.38 -5.92 4.73
C ARG A 19 -0.47 -6.07 5.98
N SER A 20 -0.04 -6.90 6.93
CA SER A 20 -0.76 -7.10 8.19
C SER A 20 -0.76 -5.83 9.05
N HIS A 21 0.35 -5.08 9.05
CA HIS A 21 0.45 -3.82 9.78
C HIS A 21 -0.42 -2.73 9.15
N LEU A 22 -0.34 -2.59 7.82
CA LEU A 22 -1.18 -1.69 7.02
C LEU A 22 -2.66 -1.95 7.24
N ARG A 23 -3.07 -3.22 7.25
CA ARG A 23 -4.45 -3.61 7.50
C ARG A 23 -4.90 -3.21 8.92
N ALA A 24 -4.04 -3.39 9.92
CA ALA A 24 -4.34 -2.98 11.29
C ALA A 24 -4.47 -1.45 11.44
N VAL A 25 -3.61 -0.69 10.74
CA VAL A 25 -3.67 0.78 10.72
C VAL A 25 -4.92 1.26 10.00
N ALA A 26 -5.20 0.74 8.80
CA ALA A 26 -6.40 1.08 8.02
C ALA A 26 -7.67 0.72 8.79
N TYR A 27 -7.71 -0.43 9.44
CA TYR A 27 -8.83 -0.82 10.30
C TYR A 27 -9.02 0.14 11.48
N ARG A 28 -7.93 0.60 12.11
CA ARG A 28 -7.99 1.59 13.18
C ARG A 28 -8.43 2.98 12.70
N MET A 29 -8.16 3.34 11.46
CA MET A 29 -8.54 4.62 10.87
C MET A 29 -9.99 4.63 10.36
N LEU A 30 -10.41 3.56 9.70
CA LEU A 30 -11.71 3.44 9.02
C LEU A 30 -12.77 2.78 9.90
N GLY A 31 -12.37 2.04 10.93
CA GLY A 31 -13.28 1.34 11.85
C GLY A 31 -13.99 0.13 11.23
N SER A 32 -13.78 -0.14 9.93
CA SER A 32 -14.41 -1.23 9.20
C SER A 32 -13.36 -2.12 8.54
N LEU A 33 -13.52 -3.44 8.69
CA LEU A 33 -12.63 -4.42 8.09
C LEU A 33 -12.74 -4.41 6.56
N SER A 34 -13.94 -4.14 6.04
CA SER A 34 -14.19 -4.09 4.60
C SER A 34 -13.51 -2.89 3.96
N GLU A 35 -13.62 -1.71 4.57
CA GLU A 35 -12.96 -0.50 4.07
C GLU A 35 -11.44 -0.58 4.21
N ALA A 36 -10.96 -1.23 5.27
CA ALA A 36 -9.53 -1.49 5.42
C ALA A 36 -8.97 -2.41 4.33
N ASP A 37 -9.73 -3.44 3.93
CA ASP A 37 -9.31 -4.34 2.85
C ASP A 37 -9.34 -3.64 1.48
N ASP A 38 -10.39 -2.84 1.23
CA ASP A 38 -10.54 -2.04 0.01
C ASP A 38 -9.39 -1.04 -0.15
N ALA A 39 -9.07 -0.30 0.91
CA ALA A 39 -7.93 0.61 0.96
C ALA A 39 -6.59 -0.10 0.69
N LEU A 40 -6.43 -1.34 1.16
CA LEU A 40 -5.24 -2.16 0.89
C LEU A 40 -5.15 -2.62 -0.55
N GLN A 41 -6.28 -2.92 -1.20
CA GLN A 41 -6.30 -3.32 -2.60
C GLN A 41 -5.96 -2.15 -3.51
N GLU A 42 -6.57 -0.98 -3.29
CA GLU A 42 -6.24 0.24 -4.00
C GLU A 42 -4.76 0.63 -3.82
N ALA A 43 -4.26 0.49 -2.59
CA ALA A 43 -2.86 0.67 -2.26
C ALA A 43 -1.93 -0.24 -3.09
N TRP A 44 -2.25 -1.54 -3.15
CA TRP A 44 -1.46 -2.52 -3.89
C TRP A 44 -1.46 -2.24 -5.40
N LEU A 45 -2.61 -1.82 -5.96
CA LEU A 45 -2.73 -1.42 -7.37
C LEU A 45 -1.87 -0.19 -7.71
N ARG A 46 -1.71 0.74 -6.74
CA ARG A 46 -0.87 1.93 -6.89
C ARG A 46 0.62 1.62 -6.80
N VAL A 47 1.01 0.73 -5.89
CA VAL A 47 2.39 0.24 -5.74
C VAL A 47 2.91 -0.39 -7.03
N GLY A 48 2.07 -1.20 -7.71
CA GLY A 48 2.43 -1.83 -8.99
C GLY A 48 2.45 -0.88 -10.20
N ARG A 49 2.03 0.38 -10.03
CA ARG A 49 1.98 1.41 -11.10
C ARG A 49 2.91 2.59 -10.83
N THR A 50 3.44 2.74 -9.62
CA THR A 50 4.22 3.90 -9.20
C THR A 50 5.21 3.48 -8.12
N ASP A 51 6.47 3.91 -8.28
CA ASP A 51 7.51 3.78 -7.28
C ASP A 51 7.09 4.41 -5.94
N THR A 52 6.60 3.57 -5.04
CA THR A 52 6.20 3.92 -3.67
C THR A 52 7.36 3.79 -2.68
N SER A 53 8.59 3.65 -3.19
CA SER A 53 9.82 3.55 -2.39
C SER A 53 10.02 4.74 -1.43
N GLY A 54 9.36 5.88 -1.70
CA GLY A 54 9.36 7.07 -0.83
C GLY A 54 8.20 7.19 0.16
N VAL A 55 7.35 6.18 0.33
CA VAL A 55 6.27 6.23 1.32
C VAL A 55 6.83 5.99 2.73
N GLU A 56 7.44 7.03 3.29
CA GLU A 56 7.94 7.04 4.68
C GLU A 56 6.80 7.09 5.71
N ASN A 57 5.62 7.56 5.29
CA ASN A 57 4.42 7.65 6.12
C ASN A 57 3.25 6.87 5.50
N LEU A 58 3.22 5.57 5.77
CA LEU A 58 2.18 4.64 5.31
C LEU A 58 0.75 5.04 5.75
N ALA A 59 0.61 5.65 6.93
CA ALA A 59 -0.66 6.16 7.44
C ALA A 59 -1.17 7.37 6.63
N GLY A 60 -0.29 8.33 6.36
CA GLY A 60 -0.60 9.48 5.51
C GLY A 60 -0.91 9.06 4.07
N TRP A 61 -0.17 8.07 3.57
CA TRP A 61 -0.42 7.53 2.24
C TRP A 61 -1.73 6.73 2.13
N LEU A 62 -2.09 5.94 3.15
CA LEU A 62 -3.43 5.33 3.24
C LEU A 62 -4.53 6.38 3.16
N THR A 63 -4.33 7.53 3.80
CA THR A 63 -5.28 8.65 3.73
C THR A 63 -5.44 9.17 2.30
N THR A 64 -4.35 9.23 1.51
CA THR A 64 -4.41 9.62 0.08
C THR A 64 -4.99 8.55 -0.84
N VAL A 65 -5.04 7.30 -0.39
CA VAL A 65 -5.66 6.20 -1.15
C VAL A 65 -7.17 6.13 -0.86
N VAL A 66 -7.59 6.47 0.36
CA VAL A 66 -8.99 6.42 0.78
C VAL A 66 -9.77 7.72 0.49
N ALA A 67 -9.08 8.88 0.42
CA ALA A 67 -9.70 10.18 0.10
C ALA A 67 -9.95 10.36 -1.39
#